data_AF-A0A661ZAH0-F1
#
_entry.id   AF-A0A661ZAH0-F1
#
_cell.length_a   1.000
_cell.length_b   1.000
_cell.length_c   1.000
_cell.angle_alpha   90.00
_cell.angle_beta   90.00
_cell.angle_gamma   90.00
#
_symmetry.space_group_name_H-M   'P 1'
#
loop_
_entity.id
_entity.type
_entity.pdbx_description
1 polymer ?
#
loop_
_entity_poly.entity_id
_entity_poly.type
_entity_poly.pdbx_seq_one_letter_code
_entity_poly.pdbx_strand_id
1 'polypeptide(L)'
;MSIIRPFLYLLIVLVGAFLLFLVFATVDDYRPAKVTSYVNDNPSDQIADTMSLDLLVWNIGYAGLDASMDFFYDGGEMIRPSEEGVLQNMKGISSTLSNYVDYDFILLQEVDKNSKRSYHINEYEAIEDLFK
;
A
#
# COMPACT_ATOMS: atom_id res chain seq x y z
N MET A 1 -25.98 44.72 10.54
CA MET A 1 -25.06 44.42 9.41
C MET A 1 -23.58 44.28 9.80
N SER A 2 -23.20 44.37 11.07
CA SER A 2 -21.81 44.24 11.53
C SER A 2 -21.33 42.78 11.68
N ILE A 3 -22.24 41.83 11.96
CA ILE A 3 -21.90 40.42 12.21
C ILE A 3 -21.65 39.63 10.91
N ILE A 4 -22.24 40.00 9.78
CA ILE A 4 -22.10 39.26 8.51
C ILE A 4 -20.71 39.47 7.87
N ARG A 5 -20.11 40.64 8.07
CA ARG A 5 -18.80 41.00 7.53
C ARG A 5 -17.66 40.05 7.98
N PRO A 6 -17.48 39.74 9.27
CA PRO A 6 -16.43 38.80 9.70
C PRO A 6 -16.64 37.39 9.14
N PHE A 7 -17.89 36.90 9.04
CA PHE A 7 -18.16 35.61 8.39
C PHE A 7 -17.82 35.63 6.89
N LEU A 8 -18.10 36.73 6.20
CA LEU A 8 -17.72 36.89 4.80
C LEU A 8 -16.20 36.93 4.62
N TYR A 9 -15.48 37.65 5.48
CA TYR A 9 -14.01 37.65 5.46
C TYR A 9 -13.43 36.26 5.76
N LEU A 10 -13.99 35.54 6.75
CA LEU A 10 -13.59 34.17 7.05
C LEU A 10 -13.81 33.24 5.85
N LEU A 11 -14.97 33.34 5.19
CA LEU A 11 -15.26 32.56 4.00
C LEU A 11 -14.27 32.86 2.86
N ILE A 12 -13.97 34.14 2.62
CA ILE A 12 -12.97 34.56 1.63
C ILE A 12 -11.59 33.97 1.95
N VAL A 13 -11.18 33.99 3.22
CA VAL A 13 -9.91 33.40 3.66
C VAL A 13 -9.89 31.90 3.45
N LEU A 14 -10.96 31.18 3.81
CA LEU A 14 -11.05 29.72 3.62
C LEU A 14 -11.02 29.33 2.14
N VAL A 15 -11.78 30.04 1.30
CA VAL A 15 -11.78 29.83 -0.15
C VAL A 15 -10.40 30.16 -0.74
N GLY A 16 -9.79 31.26 -0.30
CA GLY A 16 -8.44 31.65 -0.73
C GLY A 16 -7.39 30.61 -0.34
N ALA A 17 -7.44 30.10 0.89
CA ALA A 17 -6.54 29.05 1.38
C ALA A 17 -6.73 27.73 0.60
N PHE A 18 -7.99 27.36 0.33
CA PHE A 18 -8.29 26.17 -0.48
C PHE A 18 -7.78 26.30 -1.92
N LEU A 19 -7.98 27.46 -2.55
CA LEU A 19 -7.44 27.73 -3.90
C LEU A 19 -5.92 27.71 -3.92
N LEU A 20 -5.26 28.32 -2.92
CA LEU A 20 -3.81 28.26 -2.76
C LEU A 20 -3.32 26.83 -2.60
N PHE A 21 -4.00 26.01 -1.80
CA PHE A 21 -3.73 24.60 -1.64
C PHE A 21 -3.85 23.83 -2.97
N LEU A 22 -4.91 24.07 -3.76
CA LEU A 22 -5.09 23.43 -5.06
C LEU A 22 -4.00 23.83 -6.06
N VAL A 23 -3.61 25.10 -6.09
CA VAL A 23 -2.51 25.58 -6.94
C VAL A 23 -1.20 24.93 -6.51
N PHE A 24 -0.91 24.93 -5.20
CA PHE A 24 0.28 24.28 -4.67
C PHE A 24 0.33 22.80 -5.06
N ALA A 25 -0.75 22.05 -4.79
CA ALA A 25 -0.84 20.63 -5.13
C ALA A 25 -0.71 20.37 -6.63
N THR A 26 -1.22 21.26 -7.48
CA THR A 26 -1.11 21.12 -8.95
C THR A 26 0.31 21.40 -9.46
N VAL A 27 1.04 22.32 -8.84
CA VAL A 27 2.42 22.66 -9.20
C VAL A 27 3.40 21.62 -8.66
N ASP A 28 3.17 21.14 -7.45
CA ASP A 28 3.96 20.11 -6.77
C ASP A 28 3.62 18.69 -7.24
N ASP A 29 2.60 18.53 -8.08
CA ASP A 29 2.23 17.28 -8.74
C ASP A 29 3.41 16.79 -9.59
N TYR A 30 4.19 15.86 -9.02
CA TYR A 30 5.34 15.27 -9.67
C TYR A 30 4.90 14.50 -10.91
N ARG A 31 5.27 15.02 -12.08
CA ARG A 31 5.00 14.40 -13.38
C ARG A 31 6.28 13.79 -13.93
N PRO A 32 6.54 12.49 -13.69
CA PRO A 32 7.70 11.83 -14.25
C PRO A 32 7.64 11.85 -15.78
N ALA A 33 8.81 11.82 -16.42
CA ALA A 33 8.88 11.68 -17.87
C ALA A 33 8.21 10.37 -18.31
N LYS A 34 7.49 10.39 -19.43
CA LYS A 34 6.82 9.20 -19.99
C LYS A 34 7.78 8.05 -20.29
N VAL A 35 9.05 8.36 -20.52
CA VAL A 35 10.12 7.40 -20.76
C VAL A 35 11.32 7.84 -19.95
N THR A 36 11.77 7.00 -19.04
CA THR A 36 13.06 7.12 -18.39
C THR A 36 14.05 6.35 -19.25
N SER A 37 14.96 7.03 -19.95
CA SER A 37 16.03 6.36 -20.69
C SER A 37 16.99 5.72 -19.68
N TYR A 38 16.84 4.41 -19.46
CA TYR A 38 17.81 3.63 -18.69
C TYR A 38 18.93 3.23 -19.64
N VAL A 39 20.09 3.89 -19.51
CA VAL A 39 21.32 3.48 -20.19
C VAL A 39 22.09 2.62 -19.20
N ASN A 40 22.11 1.31 -19.43
CA ASN A 40 22.97 0.41 -18.68
C ASN A 40 24.30 0.33 -19.42
N ASP A 41 25.29 1.11 -18.95
CA ASP A 41 26.65 1.09 -19.53
C ASP A 41 27.45 -0.17 -19.15
N ASN A 42 26.88 -1.01 -18.28
CA ASN A 42 27.47 -2.30 -17.93
C ASN A 42 26.93 -3.40 -18.86
N PRO A 43 27.80 -4.31 -19.35
CA PRO A 43 27.31 -5.53 -19.98
C PRO A 43 26.42 -6.26 -18.98
N SER A 44 25.17 -6.52 -19.37
CA SER A 44 24.23 -7.26 -18.53
C SER A 44 24.80 -8.64 -18.23
N ASP A 45 24.70 -9.07 -16.97
CA ASP A 45 24.95 -10.47 -16.63
C ASP A 45 24.10 -11.37 -17.53
N GLN A 46 24.76 -12.29 -18.23
CA GLN A 46 24.09 -13.22 -19.13
C GLN A 46 23.58 -14.40 -18.30
N ILE A 47 22.26 -14.49 -18.18
CA ILE A 47 21.58 -15.69 -17.69
C ILE A 47 21.44 -16.71 -18.83
N ALA A 48 21.56 -17.99 -18.50
CA ALA A 48 21.37 -19.07 -19.47
C ALA A 48 19.93 -19.06 -19.97
N ASP A 49 19.74 -19.29 -21.27
CA ASP A 49 18.42 -19.45 -21.90
C ASP A 49 17.65 -20.68 -21.41
N THR A 50 18.35 -21.62 -20.78
CA THR A 50 17.78 -22.80 -20.11
C THR A 50 17.45 -22.58 -18.64
N MET A 51 17.70 -21.41 -18.07
CA MET A 51 17.43 -21.12 -16.67
C MET A 51 15.92 -21.09 -16.41
N SER A 52 15.46 -21.86 -15.42
CA SER A 52 14.11 -21.73 -14.86
C SER A 52 14.17 -20.83 -13.64
N LEU A 53 13.17 -19.97 -13.48
CA LEU A 53 13.02 -19.09 -12.32
C LEU A 53 11.64 -19.32 -11.71
N ASP A 54 11.60 -19.53 -10.41
CA ASP A 54 10.37 -19.67 -9.65
C ASP A 54 9.94 -18.32 -9.07
N LEU A 55 8.70 -17.93 -9.38
CA LEU A 55 8.17 -16.60 -9.06
C LEU A 55 6.82 -16.73 -8.34
N LEU A 56 6.70 -16.08 -7.18
CA LEU A 56 5.45 -15.84 -6.49
C LEU A 56 5.09 -14.35 -6.55
N VAL A 57 3.89 -14.04 -7.03
CA VAL A 57 3.31 -12.69 -6.93
C VAL A 57 1.98 -12.80 -6.21
N TRP A 58 1.86 -12.14 -5.07
CA TRP A 58 0.67 -12.26 -4.23
C TRP A 58 0.33 -10.99 -3.47
N ASN A 59 -0.89 -10.51 -3.63
CA ASN A 59 -1.49 -9.51 -2.74
C ASN A 59 -2.09 -10.22 -1.52
N ILE A 60 -1.52 -10.00 -0.33
CA ILE A 60 -1.94 -10.63 0.92
C ILE A 60 -3.11 -9.91 1.60
N GLY A 61 -3.58 -8.80 1.00
CA GLY A 61 -4.71 -8.02 1.46
C GLY A 61 -4.58 -7.54 2.91
N TYR A 62 -3.38 -7.11 3.32
CA TYR A 62 -3.04 -6.66 4.69
C TYR A 62 -3.53 -7.59 5.79
N ALA A 63 -3.61 -8.88 5.48
CA ALA A 63 -4.20 -9.91 6.33
C ALA A 63 -5.64 -9.60 6.79
N GLY A 64 -6.37 -8.74 6.07
CA GLY A 64 -7.68 -8.23 6.48
C GLY A 64 -8.81 -8.40 5.47
N LEU A 65 -8.51 -8.90 4.27
CA LEU A 65 -9.47 -9.09 3.18
C LEU A 65 -9.86 -10.57 2.98
N ASP A 66 -10.09 -11.30 4.08
CA ASP A 66 -10.59 -12.67 4.00
C ASP A 66 -12.10 -12.72 3.69
N ALA A 67 -12.65 -13.93 3.58
CA ALA A 67 -14.07 -14.14 3.28
C ALA A 67 -15.05 -13.64 4.36
N SER A 68 -14.55 -13.30 5.57
CA SER A 68 -15.37 -12.71 6.64
C SER A 68 -15.45 -11.19 6.55
N MET A 69 -14.61 -10.57 5.72
CA MET A 69 -14.62 -9.13 5.55
C MET A 69 -15.85 -8.68 4.77
N ASP A 70 -16.63 -7.80 5.39
CA ASP A 70 -17.87 -7.24 4.82
C ASP A 70 -17.71 -5.73 4.65
N PHE A 71 -17.05 -5.32 3.56
CA PHE A 71 -16.56 -3.95 3.40
C PHE A 71 -17.70 -2.96 3.16
N PHE A 72 -17.70 -1.85 3.92
CA PHE A 72 -18.75 -0.84 3.89
C PHE A 72 -18.98 -0.25 2.49
N TYR A 73 -17.92 -0.03 1.70
CA TYR A 73 -18.07 0.50 0.35
C TYR A 73 -18.71 -0.49 -0.64
N ASP A 74 -18.73 -1.78 -0.30
CA ASP A 74 -19.36 -2.83 -1.09
C ASP A 74 -20.78 -3.16 -0.59
N GLY A 75 -21.34 -2.32 0.30
CA GLY A 75 -22.67 -2.49 0.88
C GLY A 75 -22.68 -3.24 2.22
N GLY A 76 -21.51 -3.55 2.76
CA GLY A 76 -21.34 -4.16 4.07
C GLY A 76 -21.39 -3.19 5.25
N GLU A 77 -21.03 -3.68 6.44
CA GLU A 77 -21.03 -2.89 7.68
C GLU A 77 -19.63 -2.60 8.23
N MET A 78 -18.58 -3.26 7.73
CA MET A 78 -17.23 -3.19 8.30
C MET A 78 -16.32 -2.21 7.55
N ILE A 79 -15.57 -1.41 8.31
CA ILE A 79 -14.54 -0.50 7.76
C ILE A 79 -13.15 -1.15 7.79
N ARG A 80 -12.94 -2.14 8.67
CA ARG A 80 -11.71 -2.90 8.82
C ARG A 80 -12.01 -4.27 9.45
N PRO A 81 -11.13 -5.28 9.28
CA PRO A 81 -11.26 -6.58 9.94
C PRO A 81 -11.14 -6.45 11.46
N SER A 82 -11.43 -7.54 12.18
CA SER A 82 -11.08 -7.66 13.60
C SER A 82 -9.58 -7.95 13.78
N GLU A 83 -9.03 -7.59 14.94
CA GLU A 83 -7.61 -7.86 15.25
C GLU A 83 -7.30 -9.35 15.27
N GLU A 84 -8.20 -10.15 15.84
CA GLU A 84 -8.11 -11.61 15.84
C GLU A 84 -8.08 -12.18 14.42
N GLY A 85 -8.92 -11.66 13.52
CA GLY A 85 -8.94 -12.04 12.11
C GLY A 85 -7.62 -11.73 11.42
N VAL A 86 -7.05 -10.53 11.66
CA VAL A 86 -5.74 -10.15 11.13
C VAL A 86 -4.65 -11.11 11.62
N LEU A 87 -4.62 -11.43 12.91
CA LEU A 87 -3.65 -12.38 13.47
C LEU A 87 -3.82 -13.79 12.93
N GLN A 88 -5.06 -14.25 12.73
CA GLN A 88 -5.35 -15.55 12.13
C GLN A 88 -4.88 -15.61 10.68
N ASN A 89 -5.19 -14.58 9.89
CA ASN A 89 -4.76 -14.48 8.50
C ASN A 89 -3.24 -14.39 8.39
N MET A 90 -2.56 -13.65 9.27
CA MET A 90 -1.10 -13.61 9.31
C MET A 90 -0.47 -14.99 9.55
N LYS A 91 -1.07 -15.83 10.40
CA LYS A 91 -0.62 -17.22 10.57
C LYS A 91 -0.80 -18.03 9.29
N GLY A 92 -1.95 -17.88 8.62
CA GLY A 92 -2.22 -18.54 7.35
C GLY A 92 -1.28 -18.11 6.23
N ILE A 93 -1.06 -16.79 6.10
CA ILE A 93 -0.10 -16.20 5.16
C ILE A 93 1.30 -16.73 5.41
N SER A 94 1.76 -16.73 6.66
CA SER A 94 3.09 -17.23 7.03
C SER A 94 3.24 -18.72 6.71
N SER A 95 2.22 -19.52 7.02
CA SER A 95 2.20 -20.95 6.71
C SER A 95 2.21 -21.22 5.20
N THR A 96 1.54 -20.39 4.41
CA THR A 96 1.54 -20.50 2.94
C THR A 96 2.91 -20.13 2.38
N LEU A 97 3.46 -18.98 2.78
CA LEU A 97 4.78 -18.48 2.34
C LEU A 97 5.92 -19.43 2.69
N SER A 98 5.81 -20.17 3.80
CA SER A 98 6.80 -21.17 4.20
C SER A 98 7.02 -22.26 3.14
N ASN A 99 6.04 -22.53 2.26
CA ASN A 99 6.20 -23.50 1.17
C ASN A 99 6.95 -22.96 -0.05
N TYR A 100 7.25 -21.65 -0.05
CA TYR A 100 7.85 -20.94 -1.18
C TYR A 100 9.20 -20.31 -0.82
N VAL A 101 9.79 -20.64 0.34
CA VAL A 101 11.06 -20.05 0.80
C VAL A 101 12.23 -20.26 -0.15
N ASP A 102 12.17 -21.32 -0.97
CA ASP A 102 13.19 -21.66 -1.97
C ASP A 102 12.93 -21.01 -3.35
N TYR A 103 11.86 -20.21 -3.52
CA TYR A 103 11.59 -19.51 -4.77
C TYR A 103 12.61 -18.40 -5.02
N ASP A 104 12.99 -18.20 -6.28
CA ASP A 104 13.94 -17.15 -6.67
C ASP A 104 13.40 -15.74 -6.38
N PHE A 105 12.09 -15.54 -6.57
CA PHE A 105 11.44 -14.26 -6.38
C PHE A 105 10.08 -14.38 -5.70
N ILE A 106 9.87 -13.55 -4.67
CA ILE A 106 8.58 -13.39 -3.99
C ILE A 106 8.23 -11.91 -3.92
N LEU A 107 7.15 -11.53 -4.61
CA LEU A 107 6.67 -10.16 -4.68
C LEU A 107 5.31 -10.07 -4.00
N LEU A 108 5.29 -9.45 -2.81
CA LEU A 108 4.07 -9.27 -2.04
C LEU A 108 3.51 -7.85 -2.18
N GLN A 109 2.19 -7.72 -2.15
CA GLN A 109 1.47 -6.45 -2.10
C GLN A 109 0.60 -6.37 -0.86
N GLU A 110 0.30 -5.14 -0.43
CA GLU A 110 -0.48 -4.84 0.77
C GLU A 110 0.12 -5.45 2.04
N VAL A 111 1.44 -5.36 2.17
CA VAL A 111 2.17 -5.69 3.40
C VAL A 111 2.27 -4.44 4.26
N ASP A 112 1.49 -4.37 5.32
CA ASP A 112 1.41 -3.17 6.16
C ASP A 112 2.59 -3.06 7.14
N LYS A 113 3.04 -1.82 7.36
CA LYS A 113 3.97 -1.44 8.44
C LYS A 113 3.27 -0.41 9.33
N ASN A 114 2.95 -0.78 10.56
CA ASN A 114 2.37 0.13 11.56
C ASN A 114 1.06 0.83 11.11
N SER A 115 0.20 0.09 10.41
CA SER A 115 -1.05 0.64 9.87
C SER A 115 -2.23 0.42 10.81
N LYS A 116 -3.14 1.40 10.91
CA LYS A 116 -4.33 1.28 11.76
C LYS A 116 -5.31 0.20 11.26
N ARG A 117 -5.32 -0.11 9.96
CA ARG A 117 -6.23 -1.12 9.37
C ARG A 117 -5.82 -2.55 9.74
N SER A 118 -4.53 -2.77 10.03
CA SER A 118 -3.94 -4.02 10.52
C SER A 118 -3.46 -3.91 11.98
N TYR A 119 -4.09 -3.05 12.79
CA TYR A 119 -3.82 -2.94 14.24
C TYR A 119 -2.36 -2.66 14.61
N HIS A 120 -1.64 -1.95 13.75
CA HIS A 120 -0.22 -1.64 13.92
C HIS A 120 0.70 -2.86 13.96
N ILE A 121 0.19 -4.03 13.54
CA ILE A 121 0.99 -5.24 13.38
C ILE A 121 2.02 -4.98 12.27
N ASN A 122 3.26 -5.37 12.53
CA ASN A 122 4.34 -5.26 11.55
C ASN A 122 4.39 -6.52 10.69
N GLU A 123 3.56 -6.56 9.65
CA GLU A 123 3.45 -7.72 8.75
C GLU A 123 4.77 -7.98 8.02
N TYR A 124 5.49 -6.91 7.67
CA TYR A 124 6.79 -7.02 7.04
C TYR A 124 7.80 -7.76 7.91
N GLU A 125 7.90 -7.43 9.20
CA GLU A 125 8.85 -8.10 10.11
C GLU A 125 8.46 -9.57 10.31
N ALA A 126 7.17 -9.85 10.50
CA ALA A 126 6.68 -11.22 10.63
C ALA A 126 6.98 -12.08 9.37
N ILE A 127 6.92 -11.49 8.18
CA ILE A 127 7.23 -12.16 6.92
C ILE A 127 8.74 -12.27 6.73
N GLU A 128 9.52 -11.23 7.02
CA GLU A 128 10.98 -11.21 6.90
C GLU A 128 11.62 -12.33 7.73
N ASP A 129 11.11 -12.56 8.94
CA ASP A 129 11.59 -13.63 9.83
C ASP A 129 11.41 -15.05 9.28
N LEU A 130 10.54 -15.25 8.27
CA LEU A 130 10.36 -16.55 7.60
C LEU A 130 11.49 -16.86 6.59
N PHE A 131 12.19 -15.83 6.12
CA PHE A 131 13.24 -15.94 5.09
C PHE A 131 14.65 -15.72 5.65
N LYS A 132 14.79 -15.58 6.97
CA LYS A 132 16.07 -15.56 7.68
C LYS A 132 16.55 -17.00 7.95
#